data_AF-A0A512MHE5-F1
#
_entry.id   AF-A0A512MHE5-F1
#
_cell.length_a   1.000
_cell.length_b   1.000
_cell.length_c   1.000
_cell.angle_alpha   90.00
_cell.angle_beta   90.00
_cell.angle_gamma   90.00
#
_symmetry.space_group_name_H-M   'P 1'
#
loop_
_entity.id
_entity.type
_entity.pdbx_description
1 polymer ?
#
loop_
_entity_poly.entity_id
_entity_poly.type
_entity_poly.pdbx_seq_one_letter_code
_entity_poly.pdbx_strand_id
1 'polypeptide(L)'
;MSPQQLLEAIGPELRNQILGYIQNDERPAYRAMMNSLAAARKLRPQFVLEKSRAQQQEWLVAQLNLKSNGPVIEQLIQIWLLKSQSQMLITFLNAVGIEHDGKGQVEDLPEAIEQDKATAGIDALLAAYPAKQVALYLHMFQSQRPEGWEGLTKAIEANGTVSL
;
A
#
# COMPACT_ATOMS: atom_id res chain seq x y z
N MET A 1 12.25 -3.19 4.83
CA MET A 1 11.44 -4.43 4.80
C MET A 1 11.25 -4.85 3.34
N SER A 2 11.26 -6.13 3.00
CA SER A 2 10.93 -6.55 1.62
C SER A 2 9.42 -6.46 1.35
N PRO A 3 8.97 -6.33 0.09
CA PRO A 3 7.54 -6.29 -0.23
C PRO A 3 6.77 -7.52 0.25
N GLN A 4 7.38 -8.71 0.23
CA GLN A 4 6.75 -9.93 0.75
C GLN A 4 6.56 -9.88 2.27
N GLN A 5 7.58 -9.40 2.99
CA GLN A 5 7.46 -9.20 4.44
C GLN A 5 6.40 -8.14 4.76
N LEU A 6 6.27 -7.09 3.95
CA LEU A 6 5.21 -6.09 4.09
C LEU A 6 3.82 -6.72 3.92
N LEU A 7 3.65 -7.53 2.87
CA LEU A 7 2.40 -8.24 2.60
C LEU A 7 2.02 -9.23 3.72
N GLU A 8 3.00 -9.81 4.39
CA GLU A 8 2.81 -10.67 5.57
C GLU A 8 2.45 -9.85 6.81
N ALA A 9 3.20 -8.78 7.10
CA ALA A 9 3.05 -7.89 8.24
C ALA A 9 1.65 -7.26 8.35
N ILE A 10 1.11 -6.79 7.21
CA ILE A 10 -0.25 -6.22 7.17
C ILE A 10 -1.33 -7.26 7.54
N GLY A 11 -1.01 -8.55 7.45
CA GLY A 11 -1.90 -9.65 7.83
C GLY A 11 -3.00 -9.94 6.81
N PRO A 12 -3.75 -11.04 7.02
CA PRO A 12 -4.68 -11.57 6.03
C PRO A 12 -5.88 -10.66 5.77
N GLU A 13 -6.38 -9.95 6.79
CA GLU A 13 -7.56 -9.09 6.66
C GLU A 13 -7.30 -7.91 5.71
N LEU A 14 -6.29 -7.08 5.99
CA LEU A 14 -5.93 -5.94 5.14
C LEU A 14 -5.44 -6.40 3.75
N ARG A 15 -4.69 -7.51 3.68
CA ARG A 15 -4.31 -8.11 2.40
C ARG A 15 -5.55 -8.45 1.56
N ASN A 16 -6.54 -9.12 2.14
CA ASN A 16 -7.76 -9.50 1.43
C ASN A 16 -8.59 -8.28 1.02
N GLN A 17 -8.62 -7.23 1.85
CA GLN A 17 -9.25 -5.96 1.51
C GLN A 17 -8.59 -5.33 0.26
N ILE A 18 -7.26 -5.23 0.23
CA ILE A 18 -6.51 -4.69 -0.92
C ILE A 18 -6.76 -5.53 -2.17
N LEU A 19 -6.56 -6.85 -2.10
CA LEU A 19 -6.72 -7.74 -3.24
C LEU A 19 -8.18 -7.77 -3.73
N GLY A 20 -9.14 -7.70 -2.80
CA GLY A 20 -10.57 -7.62 -3.11
C GLY A 20 -10.93 -6.35 -3.86
N TYR A 21 -10.45 -5.19 -3.41
CA TYR A 21 -10.64 -3.92 -4.11
C TYR A 21 -10.10 -3.98 -5.53
N ILE A 22 -8.86 -4.45 -5.70
CA ILE A 22 -8.27 -4.54 -7.04
C ILE A 22 -9.08 -5.49 -7.93
N GLN A 23 -9.52 -6.62 -7.39
CA GLN A 23 -10.30 -7.62 -8.12
C GLN A 23 -11.71 -7.16 -8.53
N ASN A 24 -12.34 -6.29 -7.73
CA ASN A 24 -13.75 -5.91 -7.89
C ASN A 24 -13.93 -4.54 -8.55
N ASP A 25 -13.10 -3.58 -8.17
CA ASP A 25 -13.20 -2.17 -8.54
C ASP A 25 -12.20 -1.81 -9.64
N GLU A 26 -10.93 -2.26 -9.52
CA GLU A 26 -9.88 -2.02 -10.52
C GLU A 26 -9.74 -3.18 -11.51
N ARG A 27 -10.88 -3.62 -12.07
CA ARG A 27 -10.96 -4.83 -12.93
C ARG A 27 -9.97 -4.86 -14.11
N PRO A 28 -9.73 -3.75 -14.84
CA PRO A 28 -8.72 -3.73 -15.90
C PRO A 28 -7.31 -3.99 -15.37
N ALA A 29 -6.93 -3.33 -14.27
CA ALA A 29 -5.62 -3.52 -13.64
C ALA A 29 -5.45 -4.96 -13.12
N TYR A 30 -6.49 -5.51 -12.47
CA TYR A 30 -6.50 -6.89 -12.03
C TYR A 30 -6.28 -7.88 -13.18
N ARG A 31 -7.02 -7.73 -14.29
CA ARG A 31 -6.87 -8.61 -15.46
C ARG A 31 -5.48 -8.50 -16.08
N ALA A 32 -4.95 -7.29 -16.25
CA ALA A 32 -3.61 -7.08 -16.79
C ALA A 32 -2.53 -7.75 -15.92
N MET A 33 -2.63 -7.59 -14.59
CA MET A 33 -1.74 -8.24 -13.63
C MET A 33 -1.83 -9.77 -13.71
N MET A 34 -3.05 -10.34 -13.68
CA MET A 34 -3.26 -11.78 -13.75
C MET A 34 -2.70 -12.37 -15.06
N ASN A 35 -2.85 -11.66 -16.18
CA ASN A 35 -2.26 -12.05 -17.45
C ASN A 35 -0.73 -12.09 -17.40
N SER A 36 -0.12 -11.03 -16.86
CA SER A 36 1.34 -10.94 -16.70
C SER A 36 1.89 -12.05 -15.81
N LEU A 37 1.29 -12.25 -14.62
CA LEU A 37 1.70 -13.28 -13.68
C LEU A 37 1.54 -14.69 -14.25
N ALA A 38 0.45 -14.96 -14.98
CA ALA A 38 0.22 -16.27 -15.60
C ALA A 38 1.25 -16.54 -16.71
N ALA A 39 1.53 -15.54 -17.55
CA ALA A 39 2.54 -15.63 -18.59
C ALA A 39 3.94 -15.88 -18.02
N ALA A 40 4.31 -15.21 -16.93
CA ALA A 40 5.58 -15.45 -16.22
C ALA A 40 5.72 -16.89 -15.70
N ARG A 41 4.59 -17.55 -15.41
CA ARG A 41 4.52 -18.98 -15.04
C ARG A 41 4.33 -19.93 -16.22
N LYS A 42 4.38 -19.43 -17.46
CA LYS A 42 4.10 -20.18 -18.71
C LYS A 42 2.69 -20.83 -18.71
N LEU A 43 1.74 -20.22 -18.00
CA LEU A 43 0.34 -20.63 -17.97
C LEU A 43 -0.47 -19.78 -18.95
N ARG A 44 -1.49 -20.38 -19.56
CA ARG A 44 -2.52 -19.61 -20.28
C ARG A 44 -3.29 -18.77 -19.27
N PRO A 45 -3.37 -17.43 -19.39
CA PRO A 45 -4.07 -16.60 -18.41
C PRO A 45 -5.52 -17.03 -18.16
N GLN A 46 -6.19 -17.46 -19.22
CA GLN A 46 -7.56 -17.94 -19.17
C GLN A 46 -7.75 -19.11 -18.18
N PHE A 47 -6.75 -20.00 -18.04
CA PHE A 47 -6.81 -21.11 -17.08
C PHE A 47 -6.94 -20.67 -15.62
N VAL A 48 -6.40 -19.49 -15.30
CA VAL A 48 -6.52 -18.88 -13.97
C VAL A 48 -7.81 -18.07 -13.89
N LEU A 49 -8.13 -17.29 -14.92
CA LEU A 49 -9.30 -16.40 -14.95
C LEU A 49 -10.65 -17.13 -14.97
N GLU A 50 -10.69 -18.39 -15.42
CA GLU A 50 -11.90 -19.24 -15.39
C GLU A 50 -12.19 -19.84 -14.00
N LYS A 51 -11.24 -19.78 -13.07
CA LYS A 51 -11.43 -20.27 -11.69
C LYS A 51 -12.39 -19.39 -10.92
N SER A 52 -12.93 -19.91 -9.81
CA SER A 52 -13.73 -19.10 -8.89
C SER A 52 -12.92 -17.91 -8.37
N ARG A 53 -13.59 -16.82 -7.98
CA ARG A 53 -12.92 -15.61 -7.46
C ARG A 53 -11.98 -15.92 -6.28
N ALA A 54 -12.40 -16.82 -5.39
CA ALA A 54 -11.60 -17.30 -4.26
C ALA A 54 -10.34 -18.03 -4.72
N GLN A 55 -10.47 -18.97 -5.66
CA GLN A 55 -9.33 -19.70 -6.22
C GLN A 55 -8.35 -18.78 -6.97
N GLN A 56 -8.85 -17.74 -7.61
CA GLN A 56 -7.98 -16.73 -8.22
C GLN A 56 -7.20 -15.94 -7.18
N GLN A 57 -7.84 -15.56 -6.06
CA GLN A 57 -7.15 -14.86 -4.97
C GLN A 57 -6.09 -15.76 -4.30
N GLU A 58 -6.41 -17.02 -4.03
CA GLU A 58 -5.44 -17.99 -3.50
C GLU A 58 -4.23 -18.12 -4.42
N TRP A 59 -4.46 -18.26 -5.73
CA TRP A 59 -3.39 -18.33 -6.71
C TRP A 59 -2.57 -17.04 -6.76
N LEU A 60 -3.22 -15.87 -6.70
CA LEU A 60 -2.57 -14.57 -6.69
C LEU A 60 -1.67 -14.42 -5.47
N VAL A 61 -2.16 -14.73 -4.27
CA VAL A 61 -1.36 -14.70 -3.03
C VAL A 61 -0.14 -15.60 -3.16
N ALA A 62 -0.30 -16.80 -3.71
CA ALA A 62 0.82 -17.70 -3.96
C ALA A 62 1.86 -17.10 -4.93
N GLN A 63 1.42 -16.35 -5.94
CA GLN A 63 2.34 -15.62 -6.84
C GLN A 63 3.04 -14.46 -6.13
N LEU A 64 2.34 -13.68 -5.32
CA LEU A 64 2.93 -12.53 -4.63
C LEU A 64 4.03 -12.95 -3.64
N ASN A 65 3.91 -14.12 -3.03
CA ASN A 65 4.94 -14.68 -2.14
C ASN A 65 6.26 -15.04 -2.86
N LEU A 66 6.29 -15.06 -4.20
CA LEU A 66 7.53 -15.24 -4.95
C LEU A 66 8.35 -13.94 -4.92
N LYS A 67 9.64 -14.04 -4.57
CA LYS A 67 10.55 -12.89 -4.50
C LYS A 67 10.58 -12.03 -5.76
N SER A 68 10.47 -12.66 -6.94
CA SER A 68 10.44 -11.97 -8.24
C SER A 68 9.26 -11.01 -8.41
N ASN A 69 8.20 -11.18 -7.61
CA ASN A 69 6.95 -10.45 -7.76
C ASN A 69 6.81 -9.32 -6.73
N GLY A 70 7.90 -8.94 -6.04
CA GLY A 70 7.92 -7.80 -5.11
C GLY A 70 7.34 -6.51 -5.71
N PRO A 71 7.75 -6.10 -6.93
CA PRO A 71 7.19 -4.90 -7.58
C PRO A 71 5.67 -4.97 -7.81
N VAL A 72 5.10 -6.18 -7.97
CA VAL A 72 3.65 -6.35 -8.13
C VAL A 72 2.93 -6.05 -6.82
N ILE A 73 3.52 -6.40 -5.68
CA ILE A 73 2.98 -6.08 -4.35
C ILE A 73 2.95 -4.56 -4.16
N GLU A 74 4.06 -3.87 -4.43
CA GLU A 74 4.17 -2.42 -4.31
C GLU A 74 3.13 -1.71 -5.19
N GLN A 75 3.00 -2.15 -6.44
CA GLN A 75 2.01 -1.60 -7.37
C GLN A 75 0.57 -1.79 -6.88
N LEU A 76 0.23 -2.97 -6.32
CA LEU A 76 -1.10 -3.25 -5.79
C LEU A 76 -1.44 -2.33 -4.61
N ILE A 77 -0.50 -2.17 -3.69
CA ILE A 77 -0.67 -1.30 -2.53
C ILE A 77 -0.80 0.15 -2.99
N GLN A 78 0.04 0.59 -3.93
CA GLN A 78 -0.01 1.95 -4.47
C GLN A 78 -1.35 2.25 -5.15
N ILE A 79 -1.86 1.34 -5.98
CA ILE A 79 -3.19 1.52 -6.60
C ILE A 79 -4.26 1.61 -5.53
N TRP A 80 -4.25 0.72 -4.53
CA TRP A 80 -5.23 0.76 -3.46
C TRP A 80 -5.16 2.07 -2.65
N LEU A 81 -3.96 2.54 -2.31
CA LEU A 81 -3.78 3.82 -1.60
C LEU A 81 -4.32 4.99 -2.41
N LEU A 82 -3.95 5.10 -3.69
CA LEU A 82 -4.33 6.23 -4.54
C LEU A 82 -5.80 6.22 -4.97
N LYS A 83 -6.40 5.04 -5.15
CA LYS A 83 -7.75 4.91 -5.71
C LYS A 83 -8.82 4.65 -4.65
N SER A 84 -8.49 3.93 -3.58
CA SER A 84 -9.43 3.61 -2.49
C SER A 84 -9.21 4.44 -1.23
N GLN A 85 -7.99 4.91 -0.96
CA GLN A 85 -7.63 5.58 0.30
C GLN A 85 -7.12 7.01 0.09
N SER A 86 -7.50 7.68 -1.01
CA SER A 86 -7.02 9.03 -1.32
C SER A 86 -7.27 10.02 -0.18
N GLN A 87 -8.38 9.88 0.54
CA GLN A 87 -8.68 10.73 1.69
C GLN A 87 -7.68 10.55 2.84
N MET A 88 -7.11 9.34 3.03
CA MET A 88 -6.07 9.07 4.03
C MET A 88 -4.78 9.82 3.67
N LEU A 89 -4.40 9.76 2.39
CA LEU A 89 -3.25 10.50 1.86
C LEU A 89 -3.44 12.00 2.09
N ILE A 90 -4.59 12.54 1.71
CA ILE A 90 -4.94 13.96 1.90
C ILE A 90 -4.92 14.35 3.38
N THR A 91 -5.46 13.52 4.28
CA THR A 91 -5.46 13.80 5.72
C THR A 91 -4.04 13.96 6.25
N PHE A 92 -3.14 13.06 5.89
CA PHE A 92 -1.74 13.16 6.32
C PHE A 92 -1.05 14.38 5.71
N LEU A 93 -1.14 14.55 4.40
CA LEU A 93 -0.46 15.63 3.67
C LEU A 93 -0.86 17.01 4.20
N ASN A 94 -2.16 17.23 4.47
CA ASN A 94 -2.63 18.46 5.10
C ASN A 94 -2.07 18.67 6.51
N ALA A 95 -2.02 17.61 7.33
CA ALA A 95 -1.51 17.70 8.70
C ALA A 95 -0.01 18.01 8.73
N VAL A 96 0.77 17.48 7.79
CA VAL A 96 2.21 17.78 7.68
C VAL A 96 2.53 19.05 6.87
N GLY A 97 1.52 19.65 6.23
CA GLY A 97 1.66 20.87 5.44
C GLY A 97 2.34 20.68 4.09
N ILE A 98 2.18 19.51 3.47
CA ILE A 98 2.70 19.22 2.13
C ILE A 98 1.64 19.56 1.09
N GLU A 99 2.01 20.38 0.10
CA GLU A 99 1.13 20.74 -1.02
C GLU A 99 0.83 19.51 -1.90
N HIS A 100 -0.42 19.40 -2.35
CA HIS A 100 -0.89 18.23 -3.09
C HIS A 100 -2.02 18.57 -4.06
N ASP A 101 -2.26 17.70 -5.04
CA ASP A 101 -3.22 17.89 -6.15
C ASP A 101 -4.72 17.78 -5.75
N GLY A 102 -5.03 17.81 -4.47
CA GLY A 102 -6.37 17.52 -3.94
C GLY A 102 -6.81 16.04 -4.04
N LYS A 103 -5.98 15.13 -4.57
CA LYS A 103 -6.28 13.68 -4.72
C LYS A 103 -5.26 12.79 -4.01
N GLY A 104 -4.38 13.40 -3.22
CA GLY A 104 -3.36 12.70 -2.43
C GLY A 104 -2.05 12.47 -3.18
N GLN A 105 -1.83 13.13 -4.33
CA GLN A 105 -0.56 13.11 -5.04
C GLN A 105 0.22 14.39 -4.77
N VAL A 106 1.52 14.24 -4.63
CA VAL A 106 2.48 15.32 -4.37
C VAL A 106 3.39 15.44 -5.58
N GLU A 107 3.60 16.66 -6.08
CA GLU A 107 4.56 16.91 -7.17
C GLU A 107 5.99 16.94 -6.62
N ASP A 108 6.23 17.72 -5.57
CA ASP A 108 7.52 17.86 -4.91
C ASP A 108 7.47 17.39 -3.45
N LEU A 109 8.15 16.27 -3.18
CA LEU A 109 8.31 15.78 -1.83
C LEU A 109 9.27 16.68 -1.03
N PRO A 110 8.95 17.02 0.23
CA PRO A 110 9.81 17.89 1.03
C PRO A 110 11.14 17.21 1.39
N GLU A 111 12.19 18.01 1.58
CA GLU A 111 13.48 17.50 2.06
C GLU A 111 13.46 17.07 3.53
N ALA A 112 12.51 17.56 4.32
CA ALA A 112 12.38 17.25 5.73
C ALA A 112 10.91 17.26 6.15
N ILE A 113 10.57 16.39 7.10
CA ILE A 113 9.30 16.42 7.83
C ILE A 113 9.68 16.51 9.30
N GLU A 114 9.26 17.59 9.95
CA GLU A 114 9.49 17.80 11.39
C GLU A 114 8.73 16.76 12.21
N GLN A 115 9.33 16.28 13.30
CA GLN A 115 8.74 15.23 14.14
C GLN A 115 7.37 15.63 14.70
N ASP A 116 7.19 16.89 15.10
CA ASP A 116 5.91 17.37 15.67
C ASP A 116 4.80 17.35 14.62
N LYS A 117 5.11 17.73 13.37
CA LYS A 117 4.17 17.65 12.25
C LYS A 117 3.86 16.20 11.89
N ALA A 118 4.87 15.33 11.87
CA ALA A 118 4.67 13.90 11.63
C ALA A 118 3.78 13.28 12.70
N THR A 119 4.01 13.59 13.99
CA THR A 119 3.17 13.14 15.11
C THR A 119 1.73 13.58 14.93
N ALA A 120 1.50 14.88 14.64
CA ALA A 120 0.16 15.39 14.39
C ALA A 120 -0.53 14.70 13.19
N GLY A 121 0.22 14.39 12.13
CA GLY A 121 -0.28 13.62 11.00
C GLY A 121 -0.65 12.19 11.36
N ILE A 122 0.17 11.50 12.15
CA ILE A 122 -0.12 10.15 12.64
C ILE A 122 -1.39 10.15 13.51
N ASP A 123 -1.53 11.11 14.42
CA ASP A 123 -2.70 11.22 15.29
C ASP A 123 -3.98 11.49 14.48
N ALA A 124 -3.91 12.38 13.49
CA ALA A 124 -5.04 12.66 12.58
C ALA A 124 -5.45 11.41 11.79
N LEU A 125 -4.50 10.58 11.37
CA LEU A 125 -4.78 9.32 10.70
C LEU A 125 -5.40 8.29 11.66
N LEU A 126 -4.84 8.11 12.85
CA LEU A 126 -5.33 7.14 13.83
C LEU A 126 -6.74 7.48 14.35
N ALA A 127 -7.13 8.77 14.31
CA ALA A 127 -8.50 9.18 14.63
C ALA A 127 -9.54 8.71 13.61
N ALA A 128 -9.14 8.43 12.35
CA ALA A 128 -10.05 8.15 11.24
C ALA A 128 -9.88 6.77 10.62
N TYR A 129 -8.73 6.11 10.81
CA TYR A 129 -8.38 4.87 10.10
C TYR A 129 -7.81 3.81 11.05
N PRO A 130 -8.00 2.51 10.73
CA PRO A 130 -7.40 1.42 11.50
C PRO A 130 -5.86 1.51 11.52
N ALA A 131 -5.26 1.26 12.68
CA ALA A 131 -3.81 1.40 12.89
C ALA A 131 -2.95 0.65 11.85
N LYS A 132 -3.36 -0.54 11.42
CA LYS A 132 -2.66 -1.29 10.37
C LYS A 132 -2.67 -0.62 8.99
N GLN A 133 -3.77 0.04 8.62
CA GLN A 133 -3.84 0.78 7.36
C GLN A 133 -2.94 2.02 7.42
N VAL A 134 -2.96 2.71 8.57
CA VAL A 134 -2.06 3.83 8.84
C VAL A 134 -0.59 3.38 8.75
N ALA A 135 -0.23 2.28 9.42
CA ALA A 135 1.14 1.77 9.41
C ALA A 135 1.61 1.39 7.99
N LEU A 136 0.74 0.76 7.19
CA LEU A 136 1.01 0.47 5.78
C LEU A 136 1.22 1.75 4.97
N TYR A 137 0.34 2.73 5.11
CA TYR A 137 0.46 4.00 4.41
C TYR A 137 1.76 4.71 4.77
N LEU A 138 2.09 4.85 6.05
CA LEU A 138 3.32 5.50 6.50
C LEU A 138 4.57 4.79 6.00
N HIS A 139 4.56 3.45 5.96
CA HIS A 139 5.65 2.67 5.38
C HIS A 139 5.83 2.96 3.89
N MET A 140 4.74 2.98 3.13
CA MET A 140 4.78 3.30 1.69
C MET A 140 5.20 4.74 1.44
N PHE A 141 4.75 5.67 2.28
CA PHE A 141 5.13 7.07 2.21
C PHE A 141 6.65 7.21 2.47
N GLN A 142 7.14 6.72 3.61
CA GLN A 142 8.57 6.73 3.98
C GLN A 142 9.48 6.15 2.90
N SER A 143 9.00 5.13 2.17
CA SER A 143 9.77 4.46 1.10
C SER A 143 9.91 5.28 -0.18
N GLN A 144 9.19 6.41 -0.33
CA GLN A 144 9.32 7.29 -1.50
C GLN A 144 10.67 8.03 -1.54
N ARG A 145 11.38 8.09 -0.40
CA ARG A 145 12.73 8.62 -0.31
C ARG A 145 13.69 7.52 0.13
N PRO A 146 14.89 7.37 -0.49
CA PRO A 146 15.82 6.29 -0.14
C PRO A 146 16.17 6.19 1.35
N GLU A 147 16.33 7.34 2.01
CA GLU A 147 16.62 7.44 3.46
C GLU A 147 15.37 7.73 4.29
N GLY A 148 14.21 7.89 3.66
CA GLY A 148 12.98 8.37 4.30
C GLY A 148 13.11 9.77 4.90
N TRP A 149 12.22 10.08 5.84
CA TRP A 149 12.30 11.30 6.66
C TRP A 149 12.59 10.94 8.11
N GLU A 150 13.64 11.52 8.67
CA GLU A 150 14.09 11.26 10.05
C GLU A 150 13.00 11.62 11.07
N GLY A 151 12.33 12.77 10.91
CA GLY A 151 11.25 13.18 11.81
C GLY A 151 10.04 12.25 11.74
N LEU A 152 9.75 11.65 10.58
CA LEU A 152 8.70 10.65 10.45
C LEU A 152 9.10 9.33 11.13
N THR A 153 10.35 8.87 10.98
CA THR A 153 10.86 7.71 11.72
C THR A 153 10.69 7.90 13.22
N LYS A 154 11.15 9.05 13.75
CA LYS A 154 11.05 9.37 15.19
C LYS A 154 9.59 9.40 15.68
N ALA A 155 8.68 9.94 14.88
CA ALA A 155 7.25 9.97 15.23
C ALA A 155 6.61 8.57 15.23
N ILE A 156 6.98 7.71 14.28
CA ILE A 156 6.53 6.30 14.24
C ILE A 156 7.08 5.53 15.45
N GLU A 157 8.38 5.65 15.75
CA GLU A 157 9.00 4.97 16.89
C GLU A 157 8.43 5.41 18.24
N ALA A 158 8.09 6.70 18.36
CA ALA A 158 7.41 7.23 19.54
C ALA A 158 5.96 6.74 19.67
N ASN A 159 5.33 6.35 18.55
CA ASN A 159 3.96 5.86 18.50
C ASN A 159 3.91 4.33 18.34
N GLY A 160 3.89 3.61 19.46
CA GLY A 160 3.84 2.15 19.48
C GLY A 160 2.56 1.51 18.89
N THR A 161 1.59 2.31 18.44
CA THR A 161 0.33 1.82 17.84
C THR A 161 0.47 1.56 16.35
N VAL A 162 1.30 2.33 15.65
CA VAL A 162 1.55 2.20 14.20
C VAL A 162 2.76 1.31 13.95
N SER A 163 2.55 -0.01 14.05
CA SER A 163 3.57 -1.03 13.76
C SER A 163 3.08 -1.99 12.69
N LEU A 164 4.02 -2.42 11.84
CA LEU A 164 3.89 -3.52 10.88
C LEU A 164 4.53 -4.78 11.45
#